data_AF-A0ABD0NFJ3-F1
#
_entry.id   AF-A0ABD0NFJ3-F1
#
_cell.length_a   1.000
_cell.length_b   1.000
_cell.length_c   1.000
_cell.angle_alpha   90.00
_cell.angle_beta   90.00
_cell.angle_gamma   90.00
#
_symmetry.space_group_name_H-M   'P 1'
#
loop_
_entity.id
_entity.type
_entity.pdbx_description
1 polymer ?
#
loop_
_entity_poly.entity_id
_entity_poly.type
_entity_poly.pdbx_seq_one_letter_code
_entity_poly.pdbx_strand_id
1 'polypeptide(L)'
;TTGAIEGQMSKRTGRLVSLSEQQLVDCSRSYGTYGCSGAWMANAYDYVIHKGLQSSATYPYTAKDTQPCFYDVSLVVARISDYRFIPAGDEQALADAVATIGPITVAIDADHPSFFFYNS
;
A
#
# COMPACT_ATOMS: atom_id res chain seq x y z
N THR A 1 1.69 -1.13 -0.63
CA THR A 1 0.60 -0.17 -0.85
C THR A 1 0.68 1.02 0.09
N THR A 2 0.56 0.83 1.41
CA THR A 2 0.64 1.92 2.42
C THR A 2 1.91 2.74 2.27
N GLY A 3 3.10 2.12 2.26
CA GLY A 3 4.38 2.83 2.16
C GLY A 3 4.53 3.77 0.95
N ALA A 4 4.01 3.40 -0.22
CA ALA A 4 4.04 4.29 -1.38
C ALA A 4 3.10 5.51 -1.20
N ILE A 5 1.91 5.29 -0.63
CA ILE A 5 0.96 6.36 -0.32
C ILE A 5 1.53 7.26 0.78
N GLU A 6 2.14 6.70 1.83
CA GLU A 6 2.81 7.43 2.90
C GLU A 6 3.90 8.36 2.34
N GLY A 7 4.73 7.84 1.42
CA GLY A 7 5.74 8.63 0.73
C GLY A 7 5.13 9.80 -0.05
N GLN A 8 4.05 9.56 -0.80
CA GLN A 8 3.35 10.61 -1.54
C GLN A 8 2.67 11.64 -0.62
N MET A 9 2.05 11.19 0.47
CA MET A 9 1.42 12.06 1.47
C MET A 9 2.44 12.91 2.20
N SER A 10 3.58 12.33 2.58
CA SER A 10 4.70 13.05 3.19
C SER A 10 5.25 14.11 2.23
N LYS A 11 5.48 13.77 0.96
CA LYS A 11 5.93 14.72 -0.06
C LYS A 11 4.94 15.88 -0.29
N ARG A 12 3.63 15.61 -0.24
CA ARG A 12 2.59 16.62 -0.47
C ARG A 12 2.28 17.50 0.74
N THR A 13 2.29 16.93 1.94
CA THR A 13 1.81 17.60 3.15
C THR A 13 2.93 18.00 4.11
N GLY A 14 4.15 17.49 3.90
CA GLY A 14 5.26 17.64 4.83
C GLY A 14 5.12 16.82 6.12
N ARG A 15 4.08 15.98 6.24
CA ARG A 15 3.81 15.16 7.43
C ARG A 15 3.79 13.69 7.06
N LEU A 16 4.67 12.93 7.69
CA LEU A 16 4.67 11.48 7.61
C LEU A 16 3.65 10.92 8.60
N VAL A 17 2.66 10.20 8.09
CA VAL A 17 1.62 9.52 8.89
C VAL A 17 1.58 8.07 8.43
N SER A 18 1.83 7.13 9.34
CA SER A 18 1.69 5.71 9.05
C SER A 18 0.23 5.35 8.81
N LEU A 19 -0.03 4.63 7.72
CA LEU A 19 -1.36 4.24 7.26
C LEU A 19 -1.68 2.80 7.65
N SER A 20 -2.96 2.47 7.74
CA SER A 20 -3.38 1.14 8.19
C SER A 20 -3.33 0.10 7.07
N GLU A 21 -2.39 -0.85 7.17
CA GLU A 21 -2.43 -2.08 6.36
C GLU A 21 -3.64 -2.94 6.71
N GLN A 22 -4.02 -2.98 7.99
CA GLN A 22 -5.13 -3.80 8.46
C GLN A 22 -6.46 -3.41 7.83
N GLN A 23 -6.70 -2.11 7.62
CA GLN A 23 -7.88 -1.66 6.89
C GLN A 23 -7.91 -2.25 5.47
N LEU A 24 -6.77 -2.35 4.79
CA LEU A 24 -6.72 -3.00 3.47
C LEU A 24 -7.03 -4.49 3.59
N VAL A 25 -6.46 -5.19 4.57
CA VAL A 25 -6.72 -6.62 4.82
C VAL A 25 -8.22 -6.88 5.02
N ASP A 26 -8.87 -6.09 5.88
CA ASP A 26 -10.25 -6.36 6.31
C ASP A 26 -11.30 -5.85 5.31
N CYS A 27 -11.03 -4.72 4.64
CA CYS A 27 -12.08 -3.96 3.95
C CYS A 27 -12.03 -4.01 2.43
N SER A 28 -10.93 -4.45 1.82
CA SER A 28 -10.74 -4.30 0.37
C SER A 28 -11.15 -5.52 -0.47
N ARG A 29 -11.72 -6.56 0.13
CA ARG A 29 -12.06 -7.83 -0.56
C ARG A 29 -12.96 -7.64 -1.78
N SER A 30 -13.91 -6.70 -1.72
CA SER A 30 -14.79 -6.38 -2.84
C SER A 30 -14.09 -5.77 -4.06
N TYR A 31 -12.83 -5.36 -3.92
CA TYR A 31 -11.97 -4.87 -4.99
C TYR A 31 -11.06 -5.98 -5.55
N GLY A 32 -11.23 -7.24 -5.14
CA GLY A 32 -10.42 -8.37 -5.61
C GLY A 32 -9.12 -8.55 -4.82
N THR A 33 -9.13 -8.24 -3.53
CA THR A 33 -8.06 -8.60 -2.59
C THR A 33 -8.49 -9.77 -1.72
N TYR A 34 -7.54 -10.46 -1.09
CA TYR A 34 -7.80 -11.69 -0.34
C TYR A 34 -7.23 -11.66 1.08
N GLY A 35 -7.14 -10.46 1.67
CA GLY A 35 -6.64 -10.25 3.02
C GLY A 35 -5.26 -10.87 3.24
N CYS A 36 -5.13 -11.79 4.20
CA CYS A 36 -3.87 -12.49 4.48
C CYS A 36 -3.42 -13.44 3.35
N SER A 37 -4.29 -13.75 2.39
CA SER A 37 -3.97 -14.63 1.25
C SER A 37 -3.40 -13.87 0.05
N GLY A 38 -3.12 -12.58 0.20
CA GLY A 38 -2.49 -11.75 -0.82
C GLY A 38 -3.46 -10.85 -1.57
N ALA A 39 -2.89 -9.98 -2.40
CA ALA A 39 -3.61 -9.01 -3.20
C ALA A 39 -2.74 -8.50 -4.35
N TRP A 40 -3.37 -8.05 -5.43
CA TRP A 40 -2.69 -7.20 -6.39
C TRP A 40 -2.76 -5.74 -5.93
N MET A 41 -1.64 -5.01 -6.07
CA MET A 41 -1.52 -3.67 -5.48
C MET A 41 -2.46 -2.66 -6.14
N ALA A 42 -2.78 -2.84 -7.43
CA ALA A 42 -3.75 -2.02 -8.16
C ALA A 42 -5.15 -2.10 -7.53
N ASN A 43 -5.62 -3.31 -7.18
CA ASN A 43 -6.90 -3.54 -6.51
C ASN A 43 -6.97 -2.82 -5.16
N ALA A 44 -5.87 -2.86 -4.40
CA ALA A 44 -5.77 -2.12 -3.15
C ALA A 44 -5.80 -0.59 -3.40
N TYR A 45 -5.15 -0.10 -4.46
CA TYR A 45 -5.24 1.31 -4.84
C TYR A 45 -6.64 1.74 -5.25
N ASP A 46 -7.37 0.92 -5.99
CA ASP A 46 -8.78 1.19 -6.33
C ASP A 46 -9.62 1.36 -5.05
N TYR A 47 -9.42 0.51 -4.04
CA TYR A 47 -10.06 0.70 -2.74
C TYR A 47 -9.71 2.06 -2.11
N VAL A 48 -8.42 2.44 -2.10
CA VAL A 48 -7.97 3.71 -1.50
C VAL A 48 -8.51 4.92 -2.25
N ILE A 49 -8.64 4.86 -3.57
CA ILE A 49 -9.26 5.94 -4.37
C ILE A 49 -10.69 6.18 -3.90
N HIS A 50 -11.47 5.12 -3.70
CA HIS A 50 -12.89 5.23 -3.35
C HIS A 50 -13.14 5.49 -1.86
N LYS A 51 -12.33 4.91 -0.97
CA LYS A 51 -12.58 4.94 0.49
C LYS A 51 -11.57 5.80 1.25
N GLY A 52 -10.33 5.87 0.80
CA GLY A 52 -9.20 6.41 1.56
C GLY A 52 -8.71 5.44 2.65
N LEU A 53 -7.70 5.88 3.39
CA LEU A 53 -7.08 5.13 4.48
C LEU A 53 -7.09 5.91 5.79
N GLN A 54 -7.35 5.20 6.87
CA GLN A 54 -7.10 5.58 8.25
C GLN A 54 -5.61 5.41 8.58
N SER A 55 -5.18 6.06 9.66
CA SER A 55 -3.84 5.85 10.22
C SER A 55 -3.72 4.49 10.91
N SER A 56 -2.50 3.97 11.02
CA SER A 56 -2.23 2.77 11.83
C SER A 56 -2.51 2.99 13.32
N ALA A 57 -2.49 4.23 13.81
CA ALA A 57 -2.88 4.56 15.19
C ALA A 57 -4.38 4.35 15.43
N THR A 58 -5.23 4.68 14.46
CA THR A 58 -6.70 4.55 14.54
C THR A 58 -7.22 3.19 14.09
N TYR A 59 -6.43 2.45 13.30
CA TYR A 59 -6.75 1.10 12.84
C TYR A 59 -5.47 0.24 12.89
N PRO A 60 -5.11 -0.28 14.08
CA PRO A 60 -3.85 -0.98 14.29
C PRO A 60 -3.74 -2.31 13.54
N TYR A 61 -2.50 -2.70 13.22
CA TYR A 61 -2.21 -3.99 12.60
C TYR A 61 -2.33 -5.14 13.60
N THR A 62 -3.04 -6.20 13.21
CA THR A 62 -3.29 -7.38 14.04
C THR A 62 -2.74 -8.67 13.44
N ALA A 63 -2.22 -8.62 12.21
CA ALA A 63 -1.74 -9.77 11.45
C ALA A 63 -2.78 -10.90 11.32
N LYS A 64 -4.06 -10.55 11.32
CA LYS A 64 -5.19 -11.48 11.21
C LYS A 64 -6.19 -10.98 10.19
N ASP A 65 -6.83 -11.92 9.53
CA ASP A 65 -7.89 -11.70 8.55
C ASP A 65 -9.16 -12.43 8.99
N THR A 66 -9.49 -12.23 10.27
CA THR A 66 -10.69 -12.78 10.92
C THR A 66 -11.55 -11.68 11.52
N GLN A 67 -11.14 -10.42 11.36
CA GLN A 67 -11.85 -9.26 11.87
C GLN A 67 -12.81 -8.73 10.82
N PRO A 68 -13.96 -8.16 11.23
CA PRO A 68 -14.80 -7.41 10.30
C PRO A 68 -14.10 -6.10 9.92
N CYS A 69 -14.52 -5.51 8.80
CA CYS A 69 -14.06 -4.18 8.39
C CYS A 69 -14.57 -3.10 9.36
N PHE A 70 -13.66 -2.44 10.08
CA PHE A 70 -13.96 -1.33 11.00
C PHE A 70 -13.69 0.06 10.39
N TYR A 71 -13.83 0.17 9.05
CA TYR A 71 -13.64 1.43 8.36
C TYR A 71 -14.60 2.52 8.85
N ASP A 72 -14.04 3.67 9.20
CA ASP A 72 -14.72 4.90 9.56
C ASP A 72 -14.22 6.04 8.67
N VAL A 73 -15.13 6.60 7.87
CA VAL A 73 -14.85 7.70 6.94
C VAL A 73 -14.36 8.96 7.65
N SER A 74 -14.77 9.19 8.91
CA SER A 74 -14.37 10.35 9.69
C SER A 74 -12.91 10.31 10.15
N LEU A 75 -12.31 9.11 10.17
CA LEU A 75 -10.93 8.87 10.59
C LEU A 75 -9.95 8.76 9.41
N VAL A 76 -10.42 9.00 8.18
CA VAL A 76 -9.58 8.94 6.97
C VAL A 76 -8.55 10.06 6.98
N VAL A 77 -7.27 9.70 6.84
CA VAL A 77 -6.14 10.63 6.84
C VAL A 77 -5.40 10.69 5.49
N ALA A 78 -5.63 9.73 4.60
CA ALA A 78 -5.00 9.70 3.27
C ALA A 78 -5.98 9.25 2.19
N ARG A 79 -5.86 9.88 1.01
CA ARG A 79 -6.55 9.50 -0.23
C ARG A 79 -5.58 9.70 -1.40
N ILE A 80 -5.69 8.83 -2.40
CA ILE A 80 -5.06 9.02 -3.70
C ILE A 80 -6.13 9.26 -4.74
N SER A 81 -5.80 10.00 -5.79
CA SER A 81 -6.72 10.23 -6.90
C SER A 81 -6.60 9.16 -7.98
N ASP A 82 -5.41 8.57 -8.14
CA ASP A 82 -5.08 7.71 -9.27
C ASP A 82 -3.74 6.97 -9.01
N TYR A 83 -3.42 5.97 -9.85
CA TYR A 83 -2.12 5.30 -9.94
C TYR A 83 -1.72 5.05 -11.39
N ARG A 84 -0.42 4.82 -11.64
CA ARG A 84 0.12 4.53 -12.97
C ARG A 84 1.04 3.32 -12.90
N PHE A 85 1.03 2.53 -13.98
CA PHE A 85 2.00 1.47 -14.18
C PHE A 85 3.25 2.02 -14.86
N ILE A 86 4.40 1.56 -14.38
CA ILE A 86 5.67 1.69 -15.09
C ILE A 86 5.75 0.53 -16.10
N PRO A 87 6.32 0.73 -17.29
CA PRO A 87 6.51 -0.35 -18.25
C PRO A 87 7.20 -1.55 -17.60
N ALA A 88 6.65 -2.75 -17.80
CA ALA A 88 7.15 -3.96 -17.17
C ALA A 88 8.58 -4.25 -17.65
N GLY A 89 9.50 -4.50 -16.70
CA GLY A 89 10.90 -4.79 -16.99
C GLY A 89 11.77 -3.58 -17.35
N ASP A 90 11.24 -2.36 -17.30
CA ASP A 90 12.00 -1.13 -17.56
C ASP A 90 12.60 -0.56 -16.26
N GLU A 91 13.80 -1.01 -15.92
CA GLU A 91 14.51 -0.57 -14.71
C GLU A 91 14.93 0.90 -14.76
N GLN A 92 15.17 1.46 -15.95
CA GLN A 92 15.49 2.89 -16.09
C GLN A 92 14.25 3.74 -15.78
N ALA A 93 13.10 3.39 -16.34
CA ALA A 93 11.85 4.07 -16.02
C ALA A 93 11.48 3.93 -14.53
N LEU A 94 11.79 2.78 -13.92
CA LEU A 94 11.63 2.59 -12.47
C LEU A 94 12.56 3.52 -11.67
N ALA A 95 13.84 3.60 -12.02
CA ALA A 95 14.80 4.47 -11.36
C ALA A 95 14.40 5.96 -11.48
N ASP A 96 13.99 6.38 -12.68
CA ASP A 96 13.52 7.75 -12.93
C ASP A 96 12.26 8.06 -12.10
N ALA A 97 11.32 7.12 -12.00
CA ALA A 97 10.14 7.27 -11.17
C ALA A 97 10.48 7.37 -9.68
N VAL A 98 11.41 6.55 -9.19
CA VAL A 98 11.88 6.64 -7.79
C VAL A 98 12.50 8.01 -7.51
N ALA A 99 13.35 8.50 -8.41
CA ALA A 99 14.05 9.78 -8.25
C ALA A 99 13.10 10.99 -8.30
N THR A 100 12.11 10.97 -9.20
CA THR A 100 11.27 12.14 -9.49
C THR A 100 9.93 12.13 -8.78
N ILE A 101 9.33 10.95 -8.58
CA ILE A 101 8.01 10.78 -7.97
C ILE A 101 8.14 10.45 -6.48
N GLY A 102 8.98 9.46 -6.14
CA GLY A 102 9.19 8.99 -4.76
C GLY A 102 9.05 7.47 -4.66
N PRO A 103 8.74 6.92 -3.47
CA PRO A 103 8.64 5.47 -3.29
C PRO A 103 7.60 4.82 -4.23
N ILE A 104 8.02 3.77 -4.94
CA ILE A 104 7.22 3.03 -5.91
C ILE A 104 6.89 1.64 -5.35
N THR A 105 5.66 1.18 -5.56
CA THR A 105 5.27 -0.20 -5.22
C THR A 105 5.70 -1.15 -6.32
N VAL A 106 6.44 -2.20 -5.95
CA VAL A 106 6.93 -3.25 -6.84
C VAL A 106 6.56 -4.62 -6.28
N ALA A 107 6.58 -5.63 -7.15
CA ALA A 107 6.55 -7.04 -6.76
C ALA A 107 7.83 -7.70 -7.26
N ILE A 108 8.36 -8.63 -6.48
CA ILE A 108 9.56 -9.40 -6.78
C ILE A 108 9.29 -10.87 -6.50
N ASP A 109 10.09 -11.74 -7.11
CA ASP A 109 10.18 -13.14 -6.69
C ASP A 109 11.00 -13.22 -5.39
N ALA A 110 10.35 -13.65 -4.32
CA ALA A 110 10.93 -13.75 -2.98
C ALA A 110 11.05 -15.21 -2.50
N ASP A 111 10.83 -16.19 -3.38
CA ASP A 111 10.78 -17.62 -2.99
C ASP A 111 12.18 -18.23 -2.78
N HIS A 112 13.23 -17.50 -3.13
CA HIS A 112 14.61 -17.97 -3.01
C HIS A 112 15.16 -17.87 -1.57
N PRO A 113 15.83 -18.92 -1.03
CA PRO A 113 16.50 -18.87 0.28
C PRO A 113 17.50 -17.72 0.44
N SER A 114 18.16 -17.32 -0.65
CA SER A 114 19.07 -16.17 -0.64
C SER A 114 18.37 -14.87 -0.28
N PHE A 115 17.09 -14.72 -0.62
CA PHE A 115 16.28 -13.57 -0.22
C PHE A 115 15.87 -13.67 1.26
N PHE A 116 15.37 -14.84 1.69
CA PHE A 116 14.97 -15.07 3.09
C PHE A 116 16.11 -14.85 4.09
N PHE A 117 17.33 -15.25 3.73
CA PHE A 117 18.52 -15.14 4.59
C PHE A 117 19.47 -14.02 4.16
N TYR A 118 19.02 -13.09 3.32
CA TYR A 118 19.85 -11.96 2.88
C TYR A 118 20.39 -11.18 4.08
N ASN A 119 21.69 -10.90 4.06
CA ASN A 119 22.38 -10.05 5.03
C ASN A 119 23.51 -9.29 4.30
N SER A 120 23.87 -8.10 4.81
CA SER A 120 24.86 -7.19 4.20
C SER A 120 26.30 -7.51 4.57
#